data_AF-A0A5P9WQE7-F1
#
_entry.id   AF-A0A5P9WQE7-F1
#
_cell.length_a   1.000
_cell.length_b   1.000
_cell.length_c   1.000
_cell.angle_alpha   90.00
_cell.angle_beta   90.00
_cell.angle_gamma   90.00
#
_symmetry.space_group_name_H-M   'P 1'
#
loop_
_entity.id
_entity.type
_entity.pdbx_description
1 polymer ?
#
loop_
_entity_poly.entity_id
_entity_poly.type
_entity_poly.pdbx_seq_one_letter_code
_entity_poly.pdbx_strand_id
1 'polypeptide(L)' 'MTKHVNLRLPDDVHAMAAAAAAADDRSLNSWLISVVRRAAEPGGAPDRLGGDPATPAPPRGRGSSSRP' A
#
# COMPACT_ATOMS: atom_id res chain seq x y z
N MET A 1 -25.97 6.51 6.85
CA MET A 1 -26.65 5.53 5.98
C MET A 1 -25.64 4.49 5.55
N THR A 2 -25.79 3.24 5.99
CA THR A 2 -24.97 2.11 5.50
C THR A 2 -25.75 1.35 4.41
N LYS A 3 -25.03 0.76 3.45
CA LYS A 3 -25.60 -0.09 2.40
C LYS A 3 -25.07 -1.51 2.61
N HIS A 4 -25.94 -2.50 2.46
CA HIS A 4 -25.55 -3.91 2.50
C HIS A 4 -25.14 -4.37 1.10
N VAL A 5 -24.09 -5.18 1.03
CA VAL A 5 -23.59 -5.81 -0.19
C VAL A 5 -23.56 -7.31 0.04
N ASN A 6 -24.15 -8.08 -0.88
CA ASN A 6 -24.02 -9.54 -0.91
C ASN A 6 -22.93 -9.89 -1.93
N LEU A 7 -21.81 -10.42 -1.44
CA LEU A 7 -20.66 -10.81 -2.25
C LEU A 7 -20.57 -12.34 -2.31
N ARG A 8 -20.40 -12.89 -3.51
CA ARG A 8 -20.10 -14.31 -3.69
C ARG A 8 -18.60 -14.46 -3.92
N LEU A 9 -17.91 -14.98 -2.92
CA LEU A 9 -16.50 -15.31 -3.01
C LEU A 9 -16.36 -16.83 -3.18
N PRO A 10 -15.47 -17.28 -4.07
CA PRO A 10 -14.94 -18.64 -4.00
C PRO A 10 -14.35 -18.94 -2.61
N ASP A 11 -14.45 -20.19 -2.15
CA ASP A 11 -14.06 -20.58 -0.79
C ASP A 11 -12.59 -20.29 -0.47
N ASP A 12 -11.72 -20.49 -1.46
CA ASP A 12 -10.29 -20.18 -1.37
C ASP A 12 -10.06 -18.67 -1.15
N VAL A 13 -10.78 -17.83 -1.89
CA VAL A 13 -10.72 -16.37 -1.75
C VAL A 13 -11.25 -15.93 -0.39
N HIS A 14 -12.35 -16.53 0.06
CA HIS A 14 -12.89 -16.26 1.39
C HIS A 14 -11.87 -16.64 2.49
N ALA A 15 -11.23 -17.80 2.40
CA ALA A 15 -10.23 -18.25 3.36
C ALA A 15 -9.02 -17.30 3.41
N MET A 16 -8.52 -16.86 2.25
CA MET A 16 -7.44 -15.87 2.17
C MET A 16 -7.83 -14.54 2.83
N ALA A 17 -9.04 -14.05 2.54
CA ALA A 17 -9.53 -12.80 3.11
C ALA A 17 -9.72 -12.90 4.63
N ALA A 18 -10.23 -14.03 5.13
CA ALA A 18 -10.39 -14.28 6.56
C ALA A 18 -9.05 -14.34 7.29
N ALA A 19 -8.04 -15.01 6.71
CA ALA A 19 -6.70 -15.06 7.27
C ALA A 19 -6.04 -13.67 7.32
N ALA A 20 -6.18 -12.87 6.25
CA ALA A 20 -5.66 -11.51 6.21
C ALA A 20 -6.35 -10.59 7.24
N ALA A 21 -7.66 -10.73 7.42
CA ALA A 21 -8.40 -10.00 8.45
C ALA A 21 -7.96 -10.36 9.87
N ALA A 22 -7.73 -11.65 10.14
CA ALA A 22 -7.24 -12.13 11.42
C ALA A 22 -5.82 -11.63 11.72
N ALA A 23 -4.94 -11.58 10.71
CA ALA A 23 -3.60 -11.02 10.85
C ALA A 23 -3.62 -9.52 11.21
N ASP A 24 -4.63 -8.79 10.74
CA ASP A 24 -4.84 -7.37 11.05
C ASP A 24 -5.63 -7.12 12.35
N ASP A 25 -5.95 -8.17 13.13
CA ASP A 25 -6.81 -8.15 14.34
C ASP A 25 -8.17 -7.47 14.10
N ARG A 26 -8.78 -7.77 12.95
CA ARG A 26 -10.03 -7.17 12.49
C ARG A 26 -11.06 -8.22 12.09
N SER A 27 -12.33 -7.83 12.15
CA SER A 27 -13.38 -8.60 11.48
C SER A 27 -13.21 -8.54 9.96
N LEU A 28 -13.60 -9.62 9.27
CA LEU A 28 -13.56 -9.69 7.82
C LEU A 28 -14.28 -8.52 7.14
N ASN A 29 -15.42 -8.09 7.67
CA ASN A 29 -16.17 -6.94 7.13
C ASN A 29 -15.38 -5.63 7.24
N SER A 30 -14.80 -5.35 8.42
CA SER A 30 -14.01 -4.13 8.63
C SER A 30 -12.72 -4.12 7.81
N TRP A 31 -12.11 -5.31 7.64
CA TRP A 31 -10.96 -5.50 6.78
C TRP A 31 -11.31 -5.23 5.31
N LEU A 32 -12.41 -5.82 4.81
CA LEU A 32 -12.87 -5.64 3.43
C LEU A 32 -13.19 -4.17 3.11
N ILE A 33 -13.83 -3.44 4.04
CA ILE A 33 -14.08 -2.00 3.89
C ILE A 33 -12.76 -1.23 3.75
N SER A 34 -11.73 -1.59 4.51
CA SER A 34 -10.42 -0.95 4.46
C SER A 34 -9.73 -1.18 3.11
N VAL A 35 -9.83 -2.40 2.58
CA VAL A 35 -9.31 -2.76 1.25
C VAL A 35 -10.04 -1.99 0.15
N VAL A 36 -11.37 -1.95 0.17
CA VAL A 36 -12.18 -1.21 -0.82
C VAL A 36 -11.86 0.27 -0.80
N ARG A 37 -11.71 0.88 0.38
CA ARG A 37 -11.30 2.29 0.50
C ARG A 37 -9.93 2.51 -0.14
N ARG A 38 -8.94 1.70 0.21
CA ARG A 38 -7.58 1.81 -0.38
C ARG A 38 -7.60 1.66 -1.90
N ALA A 39 -8.39 0.73 -2.43
CA ALA A 39 -8.52 0.52 -3.87
C ALA A 39 -9.26 1.67 -4.60
N ALA A 40 -10.13 2.39 -3.90
CA ALA A 40 -10.89 3.52 -4.44
C ALA A 40 -10.13 4.85 -4.35
N GLU A 41 -9.06 4.96 -3.55
CA GLU A 41 -8.22 6.16 -3.48
C GLU A 41 -7.49 6.38 -4.82
N PRO A 42 -7.77 7.47 -5.55
CA PRO A 42 -7.14 7.75 -6.83
C PRO A 42 -5.67 8.18 -6.60
N GLY A 43 -4.74 7.25 -6.83
CA GLY A 43 -3.29 7.50 -6.76
C GLY A 43 -2.50 6.58 -5.83
N GLY A 44 -3.16 5.63 -5.16
CA GLY A 44 -2.54 4.75 -4.17
C GLY A 44 -2.72 3.27 -4.47
N ALA A 45 -2.36 2.82 -5.68
CA ALA A 45 -1.92 1.43 -5.78
C ALA A 45 -0.81 1.24 -4.73
N PRO A 46 -0.84 0.18 -3.90
CA PRO A 46 0.32 -0.19 -3.10
C PRO A 46 1.37 -0.78 -4.07
N ASP A 47 1.89 0.06 -4.95
CA ASP A 47 3.03 -0.25 -5.76
C ASP A 47 4.25 -0.12 -4.84
N ARG A 48 4.86 -1.27 -4.55
CA ARG A 48 6.25 -1.45 -4.12
C ARG A 48 6.55 -1.24 -2.63
N LEU A 49 6.73 -2.38 -1.95
CA LEU A 49 8.02 -2.70 -1.31
C LEU A 49 9.17 -2.00 -2.06
N GLY A 50 9.69 -0.89 -1.53
CA GLY A 50 10.75 -0.16 -2.23
C GLY A 50 11.08 1.21 -1.65
N GLY A 51 11.01 1.37 -0.33
CA GLY A 51 11.65 2.50 0.34
C GLY A 51 13.08 2.15 0.69
N ASP A 52 13.94 1.99 -0.32
CA ASP A 52 15.39 1.99 -0.11
C ASP A 52 15.84 3.45 0.10
N PRO A 53 16.43 3.82 1.24
CA PRO A 53 17.00 5.15 1.44
C PRO A 53 18.38 5.25 0.75
N ALA A 54 18.44 4.92 -0.54
CA ALA A 54 19.62 5.10 -1.36
C ALA A 54 19.28 6.00 -2.55
N THR A 55 18.99 7.28 -2.26
CA THR A 55 19.30 8.33 -3.24
C THR A 55 20.75 8.73 -2.99
N PRO A 56 21.73 8.29 -3.81
CA PRO A 56 23.03 8.93 -3.78
C PRO A 56 22.85 10.34 -4.35
N ALA A 57 23.16 11.34 -3.52
CA ALA A 57 23.17 12.75 -3.91
C ALA A 57 24.01 12.95 -5.19
N PRO A 58 23.62 13.88 -6.08
CA PRO A 58 24.37 14.11 -7.32
C PRO A 58 25.82 14.52 -7.01
N PRO A 59 26.80 14.09 -7.83
CA PRO A 59 28.21 14.36 -7.57
C PRO A 59 28.47 15.86 -7.59
N ARG A 60 29.00 16.38 -6.47
CA ARG A 60 29.46 17.76 -6.35
C ARG A 60 30.45 18.06 -7.48
N GLY A 61 30.01 18.88 -8.42
CA GLY A 61 30.80 19.37 -9.53
C GLY A 61 32.07 20.04 -9.05
N ARG A 62 33.19 19.55 -9.57
CA ARG A 62 34.55 20.00 -9.37
C ARG A 62 34.74 21.35 -10.06
N GLY A 63 34.74 22.44 -9.29
CA GLY A 63 35.14 23.77 -9.74
C GLY A 63 36.48 24.12 -9.10
N SER A 64 37.58 23.76 -9.77
CA SER A 64 38.89 24.34 -9.52
C SER A 64 38.93 25.75 -10.11
N SER A 65 39.11 26.76 -9.26
CA SER A 65 39.64 28.06 -9.69
C SER A 65 40.44 28.71 -8.59
N SER A 66 41.56 29.27 -9.04
CA SER A 66 42.73 29.68 -8.28
C SER A 66 42.54 30.98 -7.50
N ARG A 67 43.31 31.08 -6.42
CA ARG A 67 43.68 32.27 -5.65
C ARG A 67 44.07 33.47 -6.54
N PRO A 68 43.73 34.70 -6.11
CA PRO A 68 44.74 35.73 -5.78
C PRO A 68 44.74 36.08 -4.28
#